data_AF-A0A847BL22-F1
#
_entry.id   AF-A0A847BL22-F1
#
_cell.length_a   1.000
_cell.length_b   1.000
_cell.length_c   1.000
_cell.angle_alpha   90.00
_cell.angle_beta   90.00
_cell.angle_gamma   90.00
#
_symmetry.space_group_name_H-M   'P 1'
#
loop_
_entity.id
_entity.type
_entity.pdbx_description
1 polymer ?
#
loop_
_entity_poly.entity_id
_entity_poly.type
_entity_poly.pdbx_seq_one_letter_code
_entity_poly.pdbx_strand_id
1 'polypeptide(L)'
;MIKENIIKGLKITIGVVAAILLARVFDLQFQTTAVTVFIVAMLSSKKQSLKLSGTLLLAAVFSLALASLLFISLGFSLPVFAIYILIFTFFMYKFDTKSAIITNVVLVMQLYSIETISLPLLLNQFALMLIGISVSFIMNIITPDIEAELLEYCNQVEVMFDSIYRNMGERLHNEAGVDLINEELEELDRVL
;
A
#
# COMPACT_ATOMS: atom_id res chain seq x y z
N MET A 1 -21.50 3.68 -2.21
CA MET A 1 -20.69 2.58 -2.75
C MET A 1 -20.43 2.69 -4.27
N ILE A 2 -21.41 2.57 -5.16
CA ILE A 2 -21.16 2.60 -6.64
C ILE A 2 -20.52 3.91 -7.12
N LYS A 3 -21.04 5.07 -6.69
CA LYS A 3 -20.49 6.39 -7.07
C LYS A 3 -19.02 6.57 -6.69
N GLU A 4 -18.63 6.07 -5.51
CA GLU A 4 -17.26 6.20 -5.00
C GLU A 4 -16.26 5.35 -5.81
N ASN A 5 -16.67 4.13 -6.17
CA ASN A 5 -15.86 3.25 -7.02
C ASN A 5 -15.67 3.82 -8.43
N ILE A 6 -16.69 4.46 -8.99
CA ILE A 6 -16.60 5.14 -10.30
C ILE A 6 -15.59 6.30 -10.23
N ILE A 7 -15.61 7.11 -9.17
CA ILE A 7 -14.67 8.23 -8.98
C ILE A 7 -13.23 7.71 -8.87
N LYS A 8 -13.01 6.62 -8.11
CA LYS A 8 -11.69 5.96 -8.00
C LYS A 8 -11.21 5.46 -9.36
N GLY A 9 -12.08 4.80 -10.12
CA GLY A 9 -11.79 4.33 -11.48
C GLY A 9 -11.37 5.48 -12.40
N LEU A 10 -12.14 6.58 -12.44
CA LEU A 10 -11.82 7.76 -13.24
C LEU A 10 -10.46 8.37 -12.88
N LYS A 11 -10.15 8.49 -11.59
CA LYS A 11 -8.84 9.00 -11.13
C LYS A 11 -7.69 8.13 -11.63
N ILE A 12 -7.83 6.81 -11.54
CA ILE A 12 -6.82 5.87 -12.04
C ILE A 12 -6.69 6.05 -13.56
N THR A 13 -7.79 6.08 -14.32
CA THR A 13 -7.76 6.26 -15.77
C THR A 13 -7.06 7.56 -16.16
N ILE A 14 -7.41 8.68 -15.53
CA ILE A 14 -6.80 9.99 -15.80
C ILE A 14 -5.31 9.96 -15.49
N GLY A 15 -4.91 9.39 -14.35
CA GLY A 15 -3.50 9.28 -13.97
C GLY A 15 -2.70 8.36 -14.89
N VAL A 16 -3.27 7.24 -15.34
CA VAL A 16 -2.63 6.36 -16.35
C VAL A 16 -2.40 7.13 -17.65
N VAL A 17 -3.42 7.82 -18.15
CA VAL A 17 -3.30 8.64 -19.37
C VAL A 17 -2.24 9.73 -19.18
N ALA A 18 -2.23 10.41 -18.05
CA ALA A 18 -1.24 11.43 -17.73
C ALA A 18 0.18 10.85 -17.68
N ALA A 19 0.40 9.69 -17.07
CA ALA A 19 1.70 9.02 -17.03
C ALA A 19 2.18 8.63 -18.43
N ILE A 20 1.29 8.13 -19.29
CA ILE A 20 1.63 7.81 -20.70
C ILE A 20 2.00 9.08 -21.47
N LEU A 21 1.21 10.14 -21.34
CA LEU A 21 1.45 11.40 -22.05
C LEU A 21 2.77 12.03 -21.61
N LEU A 22 3.06 12.08 -20.31
CA LEU A 22 4.33 12.57 -19.80
C LEU A 22 5.49 11.73 -20.31
N ALA A 23 5.41 10.40 -20.23
CA ALA A 23 6.45 9.53 -20.77
C ALA A 23 6.70 9.76 -22.27
N ARG A 24 5.64 10.00 -23.05
CA ARG A 24 5.77 10.34 -24.48
C ARG A 24 6.40 11.72 -24.72
N VAL A 25 6.05 12.73 -23.94
CA VAL A 25 6.63 14.08 -24.07
C VAL A 25 8.14 14.06 -23.82
N PHE A 26 8.60 13.22 -22.91
CA PHE A 26 10.04 13.01 -22.64
C PHE A 26 10.70 11.97 -23.57
N ASP A 27 9.99 11.50 -24.59
CA ASP A 27 10.42 10.47 -25.55
C ASP A 27 10.97 9.19 -24.89
N LEU A 28 10.41 8.84 -23.73
CA LEU A 28 10.83 7.67 -22.98
C LEU A 28 10.25 6.40 -23.59
N GLN A 29 11.10 5.40 -23.76
CA GLN A 29 10.71 4.07 -24.20
C GLN A 29 10.02 3.32 -23.06
N PHE A 30 9.18 2.34 -23.36
CA PHE A 30 8.51 1.49 -22.37
C PHE A 30 7.53 2.20 -21.43
N GLN A 31 6.56 2.93 -21.98
CA GLN A 31 5.57 3.66 -21.18
C GLN A 31 4.77 2.77 -20.21
N THR A 32 4.74 1.45 -20.47
CA THR A 32 4.15 0.44 -19.58
C THR A 32 4.77 0.43 -18.18
N THR A 33 6.06 0.77 -18.01
CA THR A 33 6.69 0.90 -16.68
C THR A 33 6.10 2.07 -15.90
N ALA A 34 6.01 3.26 -16.52
CA ALA A 34 5.44 4.44 -15.87
C ALA A 34 3.99 4.18 -15.42
N VAL A 35 3.21 3.50 -16.25
CA VAL A 35 1.82 3.10 -15.93
C VAL A 35 1.78 2.11 -14.77
N THR A 36 2.61 1.08 -14.79
CA THR A 36 2.63 0.05 -13.74
C THR A 36 3.02 0.66 -12.39
N VAL A 37 4.08 1.48 -12.37
CA VAL A 37 4.53 2.22 -11.20
C VAL A 37 3.40 3.12 -10.67
N PHE A 38 2.74 3.88 -11.56
CA PHE A 38 1.62 4.74 -11.19
C PHE A 38 0.49 3.95 -10.50
N ILE A 39 0.03 2.86 -11.13
CA ILE A 39 -1.09 2.06 -10.60
C ILE A 39 -0.72 1.50 -9.23
N VAL A 40 0.45 0.87 -9.11
CA VAL A 40 0.89 0.24 -7.86
C VAL A 40 1.00 1.27 -6.74
N ALA A 41 1.54 2.45 -7.00
CA ALA A 41 1.66 3.51 -6.00
C ALA A 41 0.31 4.17 -5.67
N MET A 42 -0.63 4.23 -6.62
CA MET A 42 -1.96 4.85 -6.46
C MET A 42 -2.93 3.96 -5.66
N LEU A 43 -2.72 2.64 -5.66
CA LEU A 43 -3.54 1.70 -4.89
C LEU A 43 -3.30 1.79 -3.37
N SER A 44 -2.27 2.49 -2.92
CA SER A 44 -1.97 2.72 -1.49
C SER A 44 -2.59 4.02 -0.96
N SER A 45 -2.86 4.09 0.34
CA SER A 45 -3.39 5.32 0.97
C SER A 45 -2.41 6.49 0.84
N LYS A 46 -2.88 7.73 1.01
CA LYS A 46 -2.07 8.95 0.82
C LYS A 46 -0.73 8.92 1.57
N LYS A 47 -0.74 8.55 2.86
CA LYS A 47 0.48 8.44 3.69
C LYS A 47 1.35 7.26 3.27
N GLN A 48 0.72 6.12 2.98
CA GLN A 48 1.43 4.91 2.59
C GLN A 48 2.04 5.01 1.19
N SER A 49 1.42 5.76 0.28
CA SER A 49 1.88 5.95 -1.09
C SER A 49 3.18 6.74 -1.16
N LEU A 50 3.38 7.72 -0.28
CA LEU A 50 4.67 8.42 -0.17
C LEU A 50 5.78 7.47 0.32
N LYS A 51 5.48 6.69 1.38
CA LYS A 51 6.43 5.68 1.90
C LYS A 51 6.75 4.63 0.83
N LEU A 52 5.73 4.13 0.13
CA LEU A 52 5.84 3.16 -0.94
C LEU A 52 6.67 3.71 -2.10
N SER A 53 6.43 4.95 -2.52
CA SER A 53 7.19 5.59 -3.59
C SER A 53 8.68 5.66 -3.28
N GLY A 54 9.05 5.97 -2.04
CA GLY A 54 10.44 5.90 -1.57
C GLY A 54 11.01 4.48 -1.63
N THR A 55 10.26 3.49 -1.16
CA THR A 55 10.66 2.07 -1.24
C THR A 55 10.82 1.61 -2.68
N LEU A 56 9.94 2.03 -3.60
CA LEU A 56 10.02 1.70 -5.02
C LEU A 56 11.32 2.22 -5.65
N LEU A 57 11.69 3.47 -5.37
CA LEU A 57 12.93 4.07 -5.88
C LEU A 57 14.17 3.35 -5.35
N LEU A 58 14.24 3.09 -4.05
CA LEU A 58 15.37 2.36 -3.46
C LEU A 58 15.47 0.93 -4.00
N ALA A 59 14.32 0.24 -4.09
CA ALA A 59 14.25 -1.10 -4.65
C ALA A 59 14.67 -1.12 -6.13
N ALA A 60 14.36 -0.07 -6.90
CA ALA A 60 14.75 0.04 -8.30
C ALA A 60 16.25 0.23 -8.48
N VAL A 61 16.88 1.09 -7.68
CA VAL A 61 18.34 1.25 -7.72
C VAL A 61 19.01 -0.10 -7.45
N PHE A 62 18.56 -0.81 -6.40
CA PHE A 62 19.08 -2.14 -6.08
C PHE A 62 18.79 -3.18 -7.18
N SER A 63 17.55 -3.20 -7.69
CA SER A 63 17.09 -4.09 -8.76
C SER A 63 17.92 -3.91 -10.02
N LEU A 64 18.10 -2.67 -10.49
CA LEU A 64 18.87 -2.33 -11.68
C LEU A 64 20.35 -2.69 -11.53
N ALA A 65 20.94 -2.42 -10.36
CA ALA A 65 22.33 -2.80 -10.08
C ALA A 65 22.51 -4.33 -10.10
N LEU A 66 21.61 -5.06 -9.44
CA LEU A 66 21.64 -6.52 -9.38
C LEU A 66 21.42 -7.14 -10.77
N ALA A 67 20.42 -6.68 -11.52
CA ALA A 67 20.14 -7.14 -12.87
C ALA A 67 21.31 -6.86 -13.82
N SER A 68 21.92 -5.66 -13.72
CA SER A 68 23.10 -5.30 -14.52
C SER A 68 24.26 -6.24 -14.24
N LEU A 69 24.56 -6.51 -12.96
CA LEU A 69 25.64 -7.41 -12.56
C LEU A 69 25.42 -8.83 -13.09
N LEU A 70 24.20 -9.37 -12.96
CA LEU A 70 23.89 -10.73 -13.39
C LEU A 70 23.87 -10.89 -14.91
N PHE A 71 23.19 -10.01 -15.64
CA PHE A 71 23.05 -10.13 -17.09
C PHE A 71 24.33 -9.79 -17.86
N ILE A 72 25.15 -8.85 -17.37
CA ILE A 72 26.46 -8.59 -17.99
C ILE A 72 27.40 -9.77 -17.77
N SER A 73 27.35 -10.43 -16.60
CA SER A 73 28.28 -11.52 -16.26
C SER A 73 27.88 -12.88 -16.84
N LEU A 74 26.57 -13.18 -16.86
CA LEU A 74 26.03 -14.51 -17.20
C LEU A 74 25.18 -14.51 -18.48
N GLY A 75 24.94 -13.35 -19.07
CA GLY A 75 24.14 -13.18 -20.27
C GLY A 75 22.62 -13.08 -20.02
N PHE A 76 21.88 -12.80 -21.08
CA PHE A 76 20.42 -12.68 -21.07
C PHE A 76 19.78 -14.04 -21.34
N SER A 77 19.54 -14.81 -20.28
CA SER A 77 18.85 -16.10 -20.38
C SER A 77 17.80 -16.27 -19.28
N LEU A 78 16.79 -17.10 -19.53
CA LEU A 78 15.72 -17.36 -18.57
C LEU A 78 16.23 -17.87 -17.22
N PRO A 79 17.23 -18.78 -17.15
CA PRO A 79 17.81 -19.19 -15.86
C PRO A 79 18.44 -18.03 -15.07
N VAL A 80 19.13 -17.11 -15.75
CA VAL A 80 19.75 -15.93 -15.10
C VAL A 80 18.67 -14.98 -14.60
N PHE A 81 17.60 -14.78 -15.36
CA PHE A 81 16.45 -13.98 -14.92
C PHE A 81 15.75 -14.61 -13.70
N ALA A 82 15.61 -15.94 -13.66
CA ALA A 82 15.07 -16.64 -12.50
C ALA A 82 15.95 -16.47 -11.25
N ILE A 83 17.28 -16.55 -11.41
CA ILE A 83 18.24 -16.27 -10.32
C ILE A 83 18.09 -14.82 -9.84
N TYR A 84 17.99 -13.86 -10.76
CA TYR A 84 17.72 -12.46 -10.43
C TYR A 84 16.45 -12.33 -9.57
N ILE A 85 15.33 -12.91 -10.00
CA ILE A 85 14.06 -12.84 -9.25
C ILE A 85 14.23 -13.43 -7.85
N LEU A 86 14.87 -14.60 -7.74
CA LEU A 86 15.07 -15.29 -6.47
C LEU A 86 15.87 -14.42 -5.49
N ILE A 87 17.01 -13.90 -5.94
CA ILE A 87 17.86 -13.03 -5.12
C ILE A 87 17.10 -11.75 -4.75
N PHE A 88 16.54 -11.05 -5.74
CA PHE A 88 15.84 -9.79 -5.52
C PHE A 88 14.67 -9.93 -4.55
N THR A 89 13.86 -10.97 -4.70
CA THR A 89 12.72 -11.26 -3.82
C THR A 89 13.19 -11.54 -2.40
N PHE A 90 14.26 -12.33 -2.21
CA PHE A 90 14.82 -12.61 -0.90
C PHE A 90 15.26 -11.33 -0.16
N PHE A 91 15.90 -10.39 -0.88
CA PHE A 91 16.24 -9.08 -0.32
C PHE A 91 14.99 -8.24 -0.01
N MET A 92 13.99 -8.25 -0.89
CA MET A 92 12.78 -7.43 -0.75
C MET A 92 11.82 -7.90 0.35
N TYR A 93 11.86 -9.16 0.78
CA TYR A 93 11.06 -9.63 1.92
C TYR A 93 11.37 -8.87 3.21
N LYS A 94 12.60 -8.33 3.36
CA LYS A 94 12.96 -7.51 4.52
C LYS A 94 12.29 -6.13 4.51
N PHE A 95 11.79 -5.67 3.38
CA PHE A 95 11.19 -4.35 3.18
C PHE A 95 9.65 -4.37 3.18
N ASP A 96 9.04 -5.53 3.46
CA ASP A 96 7.59 -5.75 3.59
C ASP A 96 6.74 -5.16 2.45
N THR A 97 7.29 -5.11 1.23
CA THR A 97 6.64 -4.41 0.11
C THR A 97 6.51 -5.32 -1.10
N LYS A 98 5.46 -6.15 -1.12
CA LYS A 98 5.09 -6.98 -2.29
C LYS A 98 4.96 -6.17 -3.58
N SER A 99 4.44 -4.95 -3.46
CA SER A 99 4.33 -3.96 -4.54
C SER A 99 5.67 -3.62 -5.22
N ALA A 100 6.77 -3.60 -4.46
CA ALA A 100 8.10 -3.31 -4.98
C ALA A 100 8.64 -4.49 -5.79
N ILE A 101 8.31 -5.72 -5.41
CA ILE A 101 8.67 -6.91 -6.17
C ILE A 101 8.02 -6.86 -7.54
N ILE A 102 6.69 -6.67 -7.59
CA ILE A 102 5.93 -6.65 -8.86
C ILE A 102 6.49 -5.59 -9.81
N THR A 103 6.64 -4.36 -9.33
CA THR A 103 7.05 -3.22 -10.16
C THR A 103 8.46 -3.39 -10.73
N ASN A 104 9.41 -3.85 -9.91
CA ASN A 104 10.80 -3.99 -10.33
C ASN A 104 11.06 -5.24 -11.18
N VAL A 105 10.26 -6.30 -11.02
CA VAL A 105 10.30 -7.45 -11.94
C VAL A 105 9.85 -7.02 -13.33
N VAL A 106 8.77 -6.25 -13.45
CA VAL A 106 8.31 -5.70 -14.75
C VAL A 106 9.37 -4.80 -15.38
N LEU A 107 10.03 -3.96 -14.57
CA LEU A 107 11.10 -3.07 -15.01
C LEU A 107 12.30 -3.86 -15.58
N VAL A 108 12.77 -4.88 -14.86
CA VAL A 108 13.88 -5.73 -15.33
C VAL A 108 13.48 -6.64 -16.48
N MET A 109 12.21 -7.06 -16.55
CA MET A 109 11.69 -7.84 -17.68
C MET A 109 11.83 -7.09 -19.02
N GLN A 110 11.73 -5.76 -19.01
CA GLN A 110 11.97 -4.97 -20.23
C GLN A 110 13.44 -4.98 -20.64
N LEU A 111 14.37 -4.84 -19.68
CA LEU A 111 15.81 -4.97 -19.94
C LEU A 111 16.14 -6.36 -20.50
N TYR A 112 15.52 -7.40 -19.92
CA TYR A 112 15.63 -8.78 -20.39
C TYR A 112 15.09 -8.95 -21.81
N SER A 113 13.92 -8.37 -22.13
CA SER A 113 13.28 -8.49 -23.45
C SER A 113 14.05 -7.81 -24.59
N ILE A 114 14.86 -6.80 -24.29
CA ILE A 114 15.71 -6.10 -25.28
C ILE A 114 17.11 -6.73 -25.33
N GLU A 115 17.41 -7.62 -24.39
CA GLU A 115 18.72 -8.26 -24.21
C GLU A 115 19.89 -7.26 -24.16
N THR A 116 19.64 -6.08 -23.61
CA THR A 116 20.60 -4.98 -23.61
C THR A 116 20.55 -4.24 -22.29
N ILE A 117 21.74 -3.93 -21.75
CA ILE A 117 21.91 -3.01 -20.62
C ILE A 117 22.88 -1.92 -21.04
N SER A 118 22.41 -0.68 -20.99
CA SER A 118 23.22 0.51 -21.26
C SER A 118 22.83 1.61 -20.30
N LEU A 119 23.76 2.52 -20.02
CA LEU A 119 23.49 3.64 -19.12
C LEU A 119 22.27 4.49 -19.57
N PRO A 120 22.08 4.81 -20.87
CA PRO A 120 20.88 5.50 -21.33
C PRO A 120 19.59 4.72 -21.04
N LEU A 121 19.60 3.40 -21.20
CA LEU A 121 18.42 2.57 -20.94
C LEU A 121 18.10 2.49 -19.44
N LEU A 122 19.12 2.40 -18.59
CA LEU A 122 18.95 2.46 -17.13
C LEU A 122 18.38 3.81 -16.68
N LEU A 123 18.88 4.92 -17.24
CA LEU A 123 18.35 6.26 -16.98
C LEU A 123 16.90 6.40 -17.48
N ASN A 124 16.58 5.82 -18.63
CA ASN A 124 15.20 5.79 -19.15
C ASN A 124 14.26 5.07 -18.17
N GLN A 125 14.65 3.90 -17.66
CA GLN A 125 13.85 3.17 -16.67
C GLN A 125 13.66 3.96 -15.37
N PHE A 126 14.72 4.61 -14.88
CA PHE A 126 14.64 5.46 -13.70
C PHE A 126 13.72 6.67 -13.91
N ALA A 127 13.78 7.31 -15.08
CA ALA A 127 12.91 8.42 -15.44
C ALA A 127 11.42 8.01 -15.50
N LEU A 128 11.11 6.84 -16.06
CA LEU A 128 9.73 6.32 -16.08
C LEU A 128 9.19 6.09 -14.67
N MET A 129 10.03 5.60 -13.74
CA MET A 129 9.62 5.46 -12.34
C MET A 129 9.31 6.80 -11.70
N LEU A 130 10.16 7.81 -11.93
CA LEU A 130 9.92 9.15 -11.43
C LEU A 130 8.60 9.73 -11.97
N ILE A 131 8.30 9.52 -13.26
CA ILE A 131 7.00 9.94 -13.83
C ILE A 131 5.85 9.22 -13.14
N GLY A 132 5.90 7.88 -13.05
CA GLY A 132 4.82 7.11 -12.43
C GLY A 132 4.56 7.50 -10.97
N ILE A 133 5.62 7.67 -10.19
CA ILE A 133 5.56 8.12 -8.79
C ILE A 133 5.01 9.54 -8.69
N SER A 134 5.50 10.46 -9.52
CA SER A 134 5.09 11.87 -9.47
C SER A 134 3.60 12.01 -9.78
N VAL A 135 3.12 11.33 -10.82
CA VAL A 135 1.70 11.34 -11.18
C VAL A 135 0.86 10.69 -10.08
N SER A 136 1.33 9.58 -9.51
CA SER A 136 0.62 8.89 -8.41
C SER A 136 0.51 9.78 -7.19
N PHE A 137 1.61 10.43 -6.80
CA PHE A 137 1.65 11.33 -5.66
C PHE A 137 0.68 12.52 -5.82
N ILE A 138 0.68 13.16 -7.00
CA ILE A 138 -0.26 14.24 -7.31
C ILE A 138 -1.71 13.75 -7.21
N MET A 139 -2.02 12.61 -7.81
CA MET A 139 -3.38 12.04 -7.79
C MET A 139 -3.82 11.62 -6.39
N ASN A 140 -2.89 11.15 -5.56
CA ASN A 140 -3.20 10.66 -4.22
C ASN A 140 -3.37 11.82 -3.22
N ILE A 141 -2.67 12.94 -3.39
CA ILE A 141 -2.86 14.13 -2.55
C ILE A 141 -4.29 14.68 -2.64
N ILE A 142 -4.90 14.64 -3.83
CA ILE A 142 -6.25 15.16 -4.11
C ILE A 142 -7.33 14.34 -3.40
N THR A 143 -7.05 13.10 -3.01
CA THR A 143 -8.02 12.24 -2.32
C THR A 143 -8.08 12.60 -0.83
N PRO A 144 -9.28 12.87 -0.27
CA PRO A 144 -9.43 13.09 1.17
C PRO A 144 -8.97 11.86 1.97
N ASP A 145 -8.39 12.09 3.14
CA ASP A 145 -7.85 11.04 3.99
C ASP A 145 -8.98 10.34 4.76
N ILE A 146 -9.60 9.33 4.13
CA ILE A 146 -10.71 8.53 4.70
C ILE A 146 -10.27 7.81 5.98
N GLU A 147 -8.97 7.57 6.16
CA GLU A 147 -8.42 6.91 7.35
C GLU A 147 -8.64 7.76 8.62
N ALA A 148 -8.55 9.08 8.51
CA ALA A 148 -8.84 9.98 9.61
C ALA A 148 -10.34 9.98 9.97
N GLU A 149 -11.21 9.97 8.96
CA GLU A 149 -12.66 9.91 9.13
C GLU A 149 -13.10 8.58 9.77
N LEU A 150 -12.50 7.47 9.36
CA LEU A 150 -12.72 6.15 9.98
C LEU A 150 -12.28 6.10 11.44
N LEU A 151 -11.12 6.70 11.76
CA LEU A 151 -10.64 6.75 13.14
C LEU A 151 -11.59 7.56 14.02
N GLU A 152 -12.14 8.64 13.49
CA GLU A 152 -13.13 9.48 14.17
C GLU A 152 -14.45 8.71 14.39
N TYR A 153 -14.91 7.94 13.40
CA TYR A 153 -16.04 7.03 13.57
C TYR A 153 -15.78 5.95 14.63
N CYS A 154 -14.59 5.34 14.66
CA CYS A 154 -14.23 4.38 15.71
C CYS A 154 -14.29 5.03 17.10
N ASN A 155 -13.74 6.24 17.25
CA ASN A 155 -13.82 6.99 18.51
C ASN A 155 -15.27 7.27 18.92
N GLN A 156 -16.13 7.67 17.98
CA GLN A 156 -17.55 7.89 18.27
C GLN A 156 -18.26 6.61 18.74
N VAL A 157 -17.94 5.47 18.10
CA VAL A 157 -18.48 4.16 18.48
C VAL A 157 -17.99 3.75 19.87
N GLU A 158 -16.71 3.94 20.20
CA GLU A 158 -16.15 3.67 21.54
C GLU A 158 -16.87 4.48 22.63
N VAL A 159 -17.08 5.79 22.41
CA VAL A 159 -17.81 6.64 23.35
C VAL A 159 -19.25 6.16 23.56
N MET A 160 -19.92 5.70 22.51
CA MET A 160 -21.27 5.12 22.62
C MET A 160 -21.26 3.81 23.42
N PHE A 161 -20.29 2.92 23.18
CA PHE A 161 -20.15 1.68 23.94
C PHE A 161 -19.90 1.97 25.42
N ASP A 162 -18.99 2.88 25.76
CA ASP A 162 -18.73 3.28 27.14
C ASP A 162 -19.99 3.80 27.85
N SER A 163 -20.80 4.60 27.15
CA SER A 163 -22.06 5.09 27.69
C SER A 163 -23.06 3.95 27.92
N ILE A 164 -23.15 2.97 27.02
CA ILE A 164 -24.04 1.81 27.18
C ILE A 164 -23.57 0.96 28.37
N TYR A 165 -22.28 0.64 28.45
CA TYR A 165 -21.73 -0.15 29.56
C TYR A 165 -21.92 0.52 30.91
N ARG A 166 -21.73 1.84 31.00
CA ARG A 166 -21.97 2.58 32.23
C ARG A 166 -23.45 2.54 32.66
N ASN A 167 -24.37 2.75 31.71
CA ASN A 167 -25.81 2.63 31.97
C ASN A 167 -26.22 1.22 32.39
N MET A 168 -25.63 0.18 31.79
CA MET A 168 -25.85 -1.21 32.19
C MET A 168 -25.35 -1.46 33.62
N GLY A 169 -24.16 -0.96 33.96
CA GLY A 169 -23.61 -1.06 35.31
C GLY A 169 -24.46 -0.34 36.37
N GLU A 170 -24.91 0.88 36.08
CA GLU A 170 -25.81 1.64 36.97
C GLU A 170 -27.16 0.93 37.15
N ARG A 171 -27.73 0.37 36.09
CA ARG A 171 -28.99 -0.40 36.19
C ARG A 171 -28.83 -1.69 36.95
N LEU A 172 -27.75 -2.44 36.71
CA LEU A 172 -27.45 -3.65 37.48
C LEU A 172 -27.22 -3.33 38.97
N HIS A 173 -26.57 -2.22 39.30
CA HIS A 173 -26.39 -1.78 40.68
C HIS A 173 -27.70 -1.34 41.35
N ASN A 174 -28.63 -0.74 40.59
CA ASN A 174 -29.91 -0.27 41.12
C ASN A 174 -31.01 -1.37 41.15
N GLU A 175 -30.99 -2.33 40.21
CA GLU A 175 -31.94 -3.48 40.17
C GLU A 175 -31.47 -4.65 41.03
N ALA A 176 -30.16 -4.86 41.18
CA ALA A 176 -29.66 -5.62 42.31
C ALA A 176 -29.91 -4.76 43.54
N GLY A 177 -31.11 -4.86 44.11
CA GLY A 177 -31.39 -4.34 45.43
C GLY A 177 -30.43 -5.03 46.39
N VAL A 178 -29.25 -4.43 46.59
CA VAL A 178 -28.26 -4.90 47.55
C VAL A 178 -28.91 -5.02 48.93
N ASP A 179 -29.93 -4.19 49.19
CA ASP A 179 -30.79 -4.24 50.37
C ASP A 179 -31.68 -5.51 50.43
N LEU A 180 -32.26 -5.96 49.30
CA LEU A 180 -33.10 -7.18 49.25
C LEU A 180 -32.27 -8.46 49.40
N ILE A 181 -31.09 -8.51 48.79
CA ILE A 181 -30.18 -9.67 48.89
C ILE A 181 -29.64 -9.77 50.33
N ASN A 182 -29.37 -8.64 51.00
CA ASN A 182 -28.94 -8.62 52.39
C ASN A 182 -30.07 -9.02 53.37
N GLU A 183 -31.31 -8.61 53.13
CA GLU A 183 -32.47 -9.05 53.93
C GLU A 183 -32.73 -10.56 53.79
N GLU A 184 -32.70 -11.12 52.56
CA GLU A 184 -32.88 -12.56 52.34
C GLU A 184 -31.74 -13.39 52.94
N LEU A 185 -30.50 -12.88 52.94
CA LEU A 185 -29.35 -13.52 53.59
C LEU A 185 -29.44 -13.47 55.11
N GLU A 186 -29.91 -12.36 55.70
CA GLU A 186 -30.16 -12.28 57.14
C GLU A 186 -31.33 -13.18 57.60
N GLU A 187 -32.37 -13.34 56.77
CA GLU A 187 -33.43 -14.31 57.05
C GLU A 187 -32.93 -15.76 56.97
N LEU A 188 -32.05 -16.08 56.01
CA LEU A 188 -31.47 -17.41 55.87
C LEU A 188 -30.57 -17.78 57.08
N ASP A 189 -29.77 -16.83 57.58
CA ASP A 189 -28.93 -17.00 58.77
C ASP A 189 -29.73 -17.13 60.08
N ARG A 190 -31.00 -16.68 60.11
CA ARG A 190 -31.90 -16.93 61.26
C ARG A 190 -32.59 -18.29 61.22
N VAL A 191 -32.66 -18.92 60.05
CA VAL A 191 -33.31 -20.22 59.85
C VAL A 191 -32.33 -21.39 59.99
N LEU A 192 -31.03 -21.14 59.80
CA LEU A 192 -29.92 -22.07 60.08
C LEU A 192 -29.50 -22.06 61.56
#